data_AF-A0AA85FHA7-F1
#
_entry.id   AF-A0AA85FHA7-F1
#
_cell.length_a   1.000
_cell.length_b   1.000
_cell.length_c   1.000
_cell.angle_alpha   90.00
_cell.angle_beta   90.00
_cell.angle_gamma   90.00
#
_symmetry.space_group_name_H-M   'P 1'
#
loop_
_entity.id
_entity.type
_entity.pdbx_description
1 polymer ?
#
loop_
_entity_poly.entity_id
_entity_poly.type
_entity_poly.pdbx_seq_one_letter_code
_entity_poly.pdbx_strand_id
1 'polypeptide(L)'
;MQRLFTMLTYHRLIKISRKDASSGLWLGFIVPALLLKTDNKALAYEFFLSVITVLFLTKNNHFKHAVIPICIWLNCQHFHHVSTLIRSLFIIIFVLCFSYRLLSLFPFSFTFGETVLLAHLSAVFLFTECNFALPFLILFLIERYSIRFSLKIAFSVLITLTILTGYLWIYACRVQIATSFILNQIECFIISTNFILLMFWLCLFMLCVYITIIYRCSNHNIYRIMNSNTVKPEFCDSSIALSDEPSLSDQSEYHELCSENEFIKNNHTTCDLLYDNKEEMFKLRKLFHFAAGIVYSSGLLYSPHLLSLMSVALLIVFWCFEWIRRRGPSTLSSYLSTLVDPFRDKRDSGDILFTPIALLLGLSIPVWWPQNRNTNRSMISID
;
A
#
# COMPACT_ATOMS: atom_id res chain seq x y z
N MET A 1 15.13 -17.48 -22.80
CA MET A 1 14.15 -16.53 -23.37
C MET A 1 12.73 -17.09 -23.45
N GLN A 2 12.50 -18.27 -24.05
CA GLN A 2 11.15 -18.84 -24.22
C GLN A 2 10.37 -19.06 -22.90
N ARG A 3 11.03 -19.49 -21.82
CA ARG A 3 10.45 -19.58 -20.45
C ARG A 3 10.09 -18.21 -19.84
N LEU A 4 10.85 -17.17 -20.16
CA LEU A 4 10.56 -15.79 -19.71
C LEU A 4 9.30 -15.27 -20.41
N PHE A 5 9.18 -15.50 -21.72
CA PHE A 5 8.02 -15.14 -22.53
C PHE A 5 6.75 -15.91 -22.18
N THR A 6 6.86 -17.20 -21.84
CA THR A 6 5.71 -17.99 -21.34
C THR A 6 5.30 -17.59 -19.92
N MET A 7 6.24 -17.16 -19.07
CA MET A 7 5.93 -16.53 -17.77
C MET A 7 5.19 -15.20 -17.92
N LEU A 8 5.57 -14.37 -18.88
CA LEU A 8 4.96 -13.07 -19.23
C LEU A 8 3.66 -13.19 -20.03
N THR A 9 2.87 -14.25 -19.82
CA THR A 9 1.54 -14.35 -20.42
C THR A 9 0.54 -13.51 -19.64
N TYR A 10 0.03 -12.47 -20.30
CA TYR A 10 -1.00 -11.54 -19.82
C TYR A 10 -2.14 -12.18 -19.04
N HIS A 11 -2.65 -13.31 -19.54
CA HIS A 11 -3.74 -14.04 -18.92
C HIS A 11 -3.38 -14.50 -17.49
N ARG A 12 -2.11 -14.85 -17.21
CA ARG A 12 -1.66 -15.18 -15.85
C ARG A 12 -1.54 -13.94 -14.97
N LEU A 13 -1.00 -12.84 -15.50
CA LEU A 13 -0.83 -11.59 -14.74
C LEU A 13 -2.17 -10.96 -14.33
N ILE A 14 -3.13 -10.89 -15.24
CA ILE A 14 -4.47 -10.40 -14.93
C ILE A 14 -5.21 -11.34 -13.98
N LYS A 15 -5.06 -12.66 -14.16
CA LYS A 15 -5.71 -13.65 -13.29
C LYS A 15 -5.27 -13.53 -11.83
N ILE A 16 -4.02 -13.09 -11.60
CA ILE A 16 -3.44 -12.92 -10.26
C ILE A 16 -3.65 -11.49 -9.71
N SER A 17 -3.91 -10.50 -10.59
CA SER A 17 -4.21 -9.12 -10.17
C SER A 17 -5.61 -8.96 -9.58
N ARG A 18 -5.80 -7.92 -8.75
CA ARG A 18 -7.12 -7.56 -8.22
C ARG A 18 -8.07 -7.20 -9.37
N LYS A 19 -9.28 -7.81 -9.38
CA LYS A 19 -10.29 -7.65 -10.43
C LYS A 19 -11.09 -6.35 -10.26
N ASP A 20 -10.44 -5.21 -10.50
CA ASP A 20 -11.07 -3.92 -10.78
C ASP A 20 -10.42 -3.30 -12.03
N ALA A 21 -10.35 -4.13 -13.08
CA ALA A 21 -9.26 -4.14 -14.06
C ALA A 21 -9.57 -3.43 -15.38
N SER A 22 -9.62 -2.09 -15.34
CA SER A 22 -9.35 -1.23 -16.52
C SER A 22 -9.02 0.21 -16.14
N SER A 23 -9.55 0.69 -15.01
CA SER A 23 -9.42 2.09 -14.56
C SER A 23 -8.09 2.43 -13.90
N GLY A 24 -7.15 1.49 -13.73
CA GLY A 24 -5.83 1.78 -13.15
C GLY A 24 -4.72 2.03 -14.17
N LEU A 25 -4.95 1.75 -15.46
CA LEU A 25 -3.88 1.81 -16.47
C LEU A 25 -3.32 3.22 -16.67
N TRP A 26 -4.16 4.24 -16.47
CA TRP A 26 -3.71 5.63 -16.55
C TRP A 26 -2.67 5.98 -15.48
N LEU A 27 -2.62 5.24 -14.36
CA LEU A 27 -1.61 5.42 -13.31
C LEU A 27 -0.18 5.25 -13.84
N GLY A 28 0.02 4.41 -14.86
CA GLY A 28 1.33 4.24 -15.49
C GLY A 28 1.89 5.54 -16.08
N PHE A 29 1.02 6.47 -16.49
CA PHE A 29 1.39 7.75 -17.09
C PHE A 29 1.70 8.85 -16.07
N ILE A 30 1.44 8.63 -14.77
CA ILE A 30 1.72 9.62 -13.73
C ILE A 30 3.22 9.95 -13.67
N VAL A 31 4.08 8.93 -13.68
CA VAL A 31 5.54 9.14 -13.59
C VAL A 31 6.10 9.89 -14.81
N PRO A 32 5.78 9.52 -16.06
CA PRO A 32 6.11 10.33 -17.23
C PRO A 32 5.63 11.79 -17.14
N ALA A 33 4.38 12.02 -16.69
CA ALA A 33 3.82 13.36 -16.57
C ALA A 33 4.54 14.21 -15.51
N LEU A 34 4.89 13.61 -14.36
CA LEU A 34 5.68 14.27 -13.32
C LEU A 34 7.09 14.62 -13.82
N LEU A 35 7.73 13.73 -14.59
CA LEU A 35 9.04 14.00 -15.19
C LEU A 35 9.00 15.15 -16.20
N LEU A 36 7.95 15.23 -17.02
CA LEU A 36 7.72 16.36 -17.93
C LEU A 36 7.60 17.69 -17.17
N LYS A 37 6.87 17.69 -16.04
CA LYS A 37 6.71 18.89 -15.19
C LYS A 37 8.05 19.41 -14.63
N THR A 38 9.05 18.53 -14.48
CA THR A 38 10.38 18.88 -13.96
C THR A 38 11.46 19.07 -15.01
N ASP A 39 11.07 19.34 -16.27
CA ASP A 39 11.98 19.52 -17.40
C ASP A 39 12.90 18.32 -17.73
N ASN A 40 12.67 17.15 -17.11
CA ASN A 40 13.39 15.92 -17.40
C ASN A 40 12.80 15.20 -18.62
N LYS A 41 12.77 15.89 -19.76
CA LYS A 41 12.08 15.44 -20.99
C LYS A 41 12.59 14.08 -21.51
N ALA A 42 13.89 13.83 -21.43
CA ALA A 42 14.48 12.57 -21.87
C ALA A 42 14.00 11.37 -21.03
N LEU A 43 14.06 11.48 -19.69
CA LEU A 43 13.56 10.44 -18.79
C LEU A 43 12.05 10.26 -18.95
N ALA A 44 11.29 11.36 -19.08
CA ALA A 44 9.84 11.29 -19.28
C ALA A 44 9.48 10.44 -20.52
N TYR A 45 10.20 10.61 -21.63
CA TYR A 45 9.99 9.82 -22.84
C TYR A 45 10.34 8.33 -22.64
N GLU A 46 11.45 8.03 -21.96
CA GLU A 46 11.84 6.64 -21.64
C GLU A 46 10.76 5.92 -20.82
N PHE A 47 10.22 6.57 -19.80
CA PHE A 47 9.12 6.03 -18.98
C PHE A 47 7.79 5.99 -19.73
N PHE A 48 7.53 6.93 -20.64
CA PHE A 48 6.35 6.85 -21.50
C PHE A 48 6.42 5.63 -22.43
N LEU A 49 7.57 5.41 -23.05
CA LEU A 49 7.79 4.27 -23.93
C LEU A 49 7.72 2.94 -23.16
N SER A 50 8.15 2.89 -21.91
CA SER A 50 7.98 1.70 -21.06
C SER A 50 6.50 1.40 -20.76
N VAL A 51 5.67 2.41 -20.46
CA VAL A 51 4.21 2.22 -20.30
C VAL A 51 3.62 1.59 -21.56
N ILE A 52 3.89 2.17 -22.73
CA ILE A 52 3.36 1.72 -24.01
C ILE A 52 3.83 0.29 -24.30
N THR A 53 5.11 0.00 -24.12
CA THR A 53 5.68 -1.33 -24.35
C THR A 53 5.04 -2.38 -23.44
N VAL A 54 4.87 -2.08 -22.15
CA VAL A 54 4.21 -2.95 -21.18
C VAL A 54 2.75 -3.19 -21.56
N LEU A 55 2.01 -2.15 -21.95
CA LEU A 55 0.61 -2.25 -22.40
C LEU A 55 0.45 -3.13 -23.63
N PHE A 56 1.31 -2.97 -24.63
CA PHE A 56 1.23 -3.74 -25.87
C PHE A 56 1.65 -5.20 -25.67
N LEU A 57 2.70 -5.47 -24.89
CA LEU A 57 3.13 -6.83 -24.55
C LEU A 57 2.11 -7.59 -23.72
N THR A 58 1.33 -6.87 -22.91
CA THR A 58 0.30 -7.45 -22.07
C THR A 58 -0.99 -7.65 -22.87
N LYS A 59 -1.57 -6.63 -23.49
CA LYS A 59 -2.91 -6.74 -24.09
C LYS A 59 -3.02 -7.70 -25.29
N ASN A 60 -1.97 -7.91 -26.08
CA ASN A 60 -2.10 -8.58 -27.37
C ASN A 60 -1.14 -9.77 -27.54
N ASN A 61 -1.66 -11.00 -27.53
CA ASN A 61 -0.87 -12.21 -27.75
C ASN A 61 -0.31 -12.35 -29.17
N HIS A 62 -0.97 -11.78 -30.19
CA HIS A 62 -0.53 -11.87 -31.58
C HIS A 62 0.53 -10.81 -31.94
N PHE A 63 0.52 -9.65 -31.29
CA PHE A 63 1.43 -8.55 -31.60
C PHE A 63 2.76 -8.56 -30.84
N LYS A 64 2.98 -9.49 -29.90
CA LYS A 64 4.21 -9.53 -29.07
C LYS A 64 5.49 -9.51 -29.89
N HIS A 65 5.50 -10.22 -31.01
CA HIS A 65 6.66 -10.34 -31.89
C HIS A 65 6.95 -9.07 -32.70
N ALA A 66 5.95 -8.22 -32.96
CA ALA A 66 6.10 -6.95 -33.67
C ALA A 66 6.37 -5.77 -32.71
N VAL A 67 5.79 -5.80 -31.51
CA VAL A 67 5.92 -4.72 -30.52
C VAL A 67 7.36 -4.54 -30.05
N ILE A 68 8.08 -5.63 -29.80
CA ILE A 68 9.48 -5.57 -29.33
C ILE A 68 10.39 -4.86 -30.35
N PRO A 69 10.44 -5.27 -31.63
CA PRO A 69 11.27 -4.57 -32.61
C PRO A 69 10.80 -3.14 -32.86
N ILE A 70 9.50 -2.83 -32.80
CA ILE A 70 9.00 -1.44 -32.91
C ILE A 70 9.47 -0.59 -31.73
N CYS A 71 9.41 -1.11 -30.49
CA CYS A 71 9.88 -0.40 -29.30
C CYS A 71 11.40 -0.23 -29.32
N ILE A 72 12.17 -1.23 -29.78
CA ILE A 72 13.62 -1.10 -29.97
C ILE A 72 13.91 -0.06 -31.06
N TRP A 73 13.18 -0.07 -32.17
CA TRP A 73 13.33 0.90 -33.25
C TRP A 73 13.02 2.34 -32.81
N LEU A 74 11.93 2.56 -32.07
CA LEU A 74 11.58 3.86 -31.49
C LEU A 74 12.64 4.36 -30.50
N ASN A 75 13.27 3.46 -29.75
CA ASN A 75 14.41 3.80 -28.90
C ASN A 75 15.66 4.19 -29.72
N CYS A 76 15.98 3.42 -30.77
CA CYS A 76 17.12 3.70 -31.64
C CYS A 76 16.97 4.99 -32.47
N GLN A 77 15.74 5.36 -32.84
CA GLN A 77 15.43 6.59 -33.59
C GLN A 77 15.58 7.85 -32.72
N HIS A 78 15.18 7.79 -31.45
CA HIS A 78 15.19 8.95 -30.57
C HIS A 78 16.54 9.17 -29.86
N PHE A 79 17.29 8.10 -29.61
CA PHE A 79 18.54 8.15 -28.86
C PHE A 79 19.75 7.84 -29.75
N HIS A 80 20.51 8.88 -30.10
CA HIS A 80 21.76 8.73 -30.84
C HIS A 80 22.93 8.20 -29.97
N HIS A 81 22.79 8.20 -28.63
CA HIS A 81 23.85 7.78 -27.71
C HIS A 81 23.60 6.38 -27.12
N VAL A 82 24.64 5.53 -27.11
CA VAL A 82 24.54 4.13 -26.64
C VAL A 82 24.12 4.04 -25.16
N SER A 83 24.58 4.96 -24.31
CA SER A 83 24.23 4.96 -22.88
C SER A 83 22.73 5.18 -22.62
N THR A 84 22.06 6.01 -23.44
CA THR A 84 20.62 6.29 -23.30
C THR A 84 19.77 5.13 -23.80
N LEU A 85 20.23 4.41 -24.83
CA LEU A 85 19.57 3.18 -25.29
C LEU A 85 19.59 2.09 -24.22
N ILE A 86 20.74 1.86 -23.58
CA ILE A 86 20.88 0.87 -22.50
C ILE A 86 19.95 1.23 -21.32
N ARG A 87 19.87 2.51 -20.94
CA ARG A 87 19.00 2.97 -19.87
C ARG A 87 17.53 2.69 -20.16
N SER A 88 17.05 3.03 -21.35
CA SER A 88 15.66 2.79 -21.74
C SER A 88 15.31 1.30 -21.77
N LEU A 89 16.20 0.46 -22.32
CA LEU A 89 16.02 -1.00 -22.30
C LEU A 89 15.98 -1.55 -20.88
N PHE A 90 16.85 -1.06 -19.99
CA PHE A 90 16.82 -1.41 -18.58
C PHE A 90 15.47 -1.04 -17.95
N ILE A 91 14.94 0.18 -18.18
CA ILE A 91 13.66 0.62 -17.64
C ILE A 91 12.55 -0.34 -18.07
N ILE A 92 12.45 -0.65 -19.37
CA ILE A 92 11.42 -1.55 -19.90
C ILE A 92 11.53 -2.94 -19.25
N ILE A 93 12.72 -3.53 -19.21
CA ILE A 93 12.95 -4.86 -18.65
C ILE A 93 12.67 -4.88 -17.14
N PHE A 94 13.15 -3.86 -16.42
CA PHE A 94 12.94 -3.71 -14.98
C PHE A 94 11.45 -3.62 -14.67
N VAL A 95 10.71 -2.74 -15.36
CA VAL A 95 9.28 -2.53 -15.12
C VAL A 95 8.51 -3.81 -15.40
N LEU A 96 8.78 -4.51 -16.50
CA LEU A 96 8.14 -5.78 -16.83
C LEU A 96 8.42 -6.85 -15.77
N CYS A 97 9.69 -7.09 -15.46
CA CYS A 97 10.12 -8.14 -14.53
C CYS A 97 9.65 -7.85 -13.11
N PHE A 98 9.80 -6.61 -12.64
CA PHE A 98 9.41 -6.21 -11.30
C PHE A 98 7.89 -6.21 -11.14
N SER A 99 7.14 -5.74 -12.14
CA SER A 99 5.68 -5.83 -12.12
C SER A 99 5.18 -7.26 -12.04
N TYR A 100 5.77 -8.17 -12.83
CA TYR A 100 5.47 -9.59 -12.75
C TYR A 100 5.76 -10.15 -11.36
N ARG A 101 6.91 -9.80 -10.79
CA ARG A 101 7.31 -10.29 -9.47
C ARG A 101 6.39 -9.78 -8.37
N LEU A 102 6.02 -8.50 -8.39
CA LEU A 102 5.13 -7.91 -7.41
C LEU A 102 3.76 -8.63 -7.40
N LEU A 103 3.17 -8.83 -8.57
CA LEU A 103 1.90 -9.57 -8.71
C LEU A 103 2.04 -11.04 -8.26
N SER A 104 3.19 -11.68 -8.50
CA SER A 104 3.42 -13.05 -8.05
C SER A 104 3.64 -13.18 -6.54
N LEU A 105 4.26 -12.18 -5.91
CA LEU A 105 4.53 -12.16 -4.47
C LEU A 105 3.28 -11.75 -3.68
N PHE A 106 2.45 -10.88 -4.25
CA PHE A 106 1.28 -10.28 -3.60
C PHE A 106 0.03 -10.47 -4.47
N PRO A 107 -0.49 -11.71 -4.58
CA PRO A 107 -1.68 -11.98 -5.37
C PRO A 107 -2.87 -11.18 -4.84
N PHE A 108 -3.71 -10.69 -5.75
CA PHE A 108 -4.93 -9.92 -5.50
C PHE A 108 -4.78 -8.63 -4.68
N SER A 109 -3.54 -8.23 -4.34
CA SER A 109 -3.26 -7.03 -3.55
C SER A 109 -3.23 -5.78 -4.41
N PHE A 110 -2.66 -5.90 -5.62
CA PHE A 110 -2.49 -4.79 -6.56
C PHE A 110 -3.33 -4.99 -7.81
N THR A 111 -3.82 -3.88 -8.36
CA THR A 111 -4.21 -3.80 -9.78
C THR A 111 -2.97 -3.80 -10.65
N PHE A 112 -3.15 -4.14 -11.93
CA PHE A 112 -2.07 -4.07 -12.91
C PHE A 112 -1.50 -2.64 -13.04
N GLY A 113 -2.34 -1.62 -12.98
CA GLY A 113 -1.92 -0.21 -13.03
C GLY A 113 -1.10 0.25 -11.82
N GLU A 114 -1.55 -0.08 -10.60
CA GLU A 114 -0.82 0.21 -9.35
C GLU A 114 0.55 -0.48 -9.34
N THR A 115 0.62 -1.70 -9.87
CA THR A 115 1.86 -2.45 -10.01
C THR A 115 2.86 -1.74 -10.93
N VAL A 116 2.41 -1.30 -12.10
CA VAL A 116 3.25 -0.57 -13.07
C VAL A 116 3.68 0.78 -12.50
N LEU A 117 2.79 1.50 -11.80
CA LEU A 117 3.13 2.73 -11.11
C LEU A 117 4.25 2.52 -10.07
N LEU A 118 4.12 1.50 -9.21
CA LEU A 118 5.14 1.20 -8.20
C LEU A 118 6.47 0.80 -8.84
N ALA A 119 6.43 0.08 -9.96
CA ALA A 119 7.62 -0.27 -10.72
C ALA A 119 8.29 0.96 -11.34
N HIS A 120 7.52 1.91 -11.88
CA HIS A 120 8.06 3.17 -12.40
C HIS A 120 8.67 4.02 -11.30
N LEU A 121 7.98 4.20 -10.16
CA LEU A 121 8.52 4.94 -9.02
C LEU A 121 9.82 4.31 -8.53
N SER A 122 9.85 2.98 -8.38
CA SER A 122 11.05 2.25 -7.95
C SER A 122 12.21 2.44 -8.94
N ALA A 123 11.93 2.40 -10.25
CA ALA A 123 12.94 2.65 -11.27
C ALA A 123 13.46 4.09 -11.21
N VAL A 124 12.60 5.09 -11.06
CA VAL A 124 13.02 6.49 -10.90
C VAL A 124 13.96 6.62 -9.70
N PHE A 125 13.58 6.10 -8.54
CA PHE A 125 14.44 6.16 -7.35
C PHE A 125 15.77 5.43 -7.53
N LEU A 126 15.81 4.29 -8.24
CA LEU A 126 17.07 3.61 -8.55
C LEU A 126 17.99 4.44 -9.44
N PHE A 127 17.44 5.27 -10.33
CA PHE A 127 18.22 6.14 -11.21
C PHE A 127 18.60 7.47 -10.58
N THR A 128 17.79 8.00 -9.68
CA THR A 128 18.03 9.30 -9.05
C THR A 128 18.84 9.18 -7.77
N GLU A 129 18.63 8.12 -6.98
CA GLU A 129 19.19 7.96 -5.64
C GLU A 129 19.97 6.65 -5.51
N CYS A 130 21.31 6.72 -5.63
CA CYS A 130 22.17 5.53 -5.50
C CYS A 130 21.98 4.78 -4.16
N ASN A 131 21.62 5.51 -3.09
CA ASN A 131 21.40 4.92 -1.77
C ASN A 131 20.09 4.15 -1.68
N PHE A 132 19.17 4.32 -2.63
CA PHE A 132 17.94 3.54 -2.69
C PHE A 132 18.19 2.11 -3.19
N ALA A 133 19.24 1.88 -3.97
CA ALA A 133 19.52 0.58 -4.57
C ALA A 133 19.78 -0.53 -3.54
N LEU A 134 20.58 -0.25 -2.52
CA LEU A 134 20.90 -1.22 -1.46
C LEU A 134 19.70 -1.61 -0.59
N PRO A 135 18.90 -0.68 -0.03
CA PRO A 135 17.71 -1.02 0.74
C PRO A 135 16.65 -1.67 -0.14
N PHE A 136 16.49 -1.23 -1.40
CA PHE A 136 15.61 -1.89 -2.36
C PHE A 136 15.99 -3.35 -2.57
N LEU A 137 17.27 -3.65 -2.82
CA LEU A 137 17.75 -5.02 -3.06
C LEU A 137 17.53 -5.90 -1.82
N ILE A 138 17.85 -5.40 -0.63
CA ILE A 138 17.72 -6.15 0.61
C ILE A 138 16.25 -6.45 0.90
N LEU A 139 15.36 -5.46 0.82
CA LEU A 139 13.92 -5.66 1.00
C LEU A 139 13.34 -6.62 -0.05
N PHE A 140 13.78 -6.49 -1.30
CA PHE A 140 13.38 -7.41 -2.37
C PHE A 140 13.82 -8.85 -2.11
N LEU A 141 15.05 -9.07 -1.65
CA LEU A 141 15.55 -10.41 -1.32
C LEU A 141 14.82 -11.01 -0.13
N ILE A 142 14.58 -10.22 0.92
CA ILE A 142 13.83 -10.64 2.11
C ILE A 142 12.43 -11.14 1.71
N GLU A 143 11.72 -10.36 0.90
CA GLU A 143 10.38 -10.76 0.45
C GLU A 143 10.44 -11.96 -0.49
N ARG A 144 11.38 -11.98 -1.44
CA ARG A 144 11.55 -13.06 -2.41
C ARG A 144 11.81 -14.41 -1.75
N TYR A 145 12.68 -14.45 -0.74
CA TYR A 145 13.05 -15.67 -0.03
C TYR A 145 12.16 -15.94 1.17
N SER A 146 11.17 -15.08 1.44
CA SER A 146 10.22 -15.27 2.54
C SER A 146 10.90 -15.49 3.89
N ILE A 147 12.03 -14.81 4.11
CA ILE A 147 12.86 -15.01 5.30
C ILE A 147 12.04 -14.60 6.53
N ARG A 148 11.81 -15.56 7.43
CA ARG A 148 11.15 -15.30 8.71
C ARG A 148 12.19 -14.83 9.72
N PHE A 149 11.99 -13.65 10.26
CA PHE A 149 12.79 -13.12 11.35
C PHE A 149 11.99 -13.16 12.64
N SER A 150 12.65 -13.40 13.77
CA SER A 150 12.07 -12.99 15.06
C SER A 150 11.96 -11.46 15.10
N LEU A 151 11.00 -10.90 15.85
CA LEU A 151 10.83 -9.44 15.95
C LEU A 151 12.14 -8.70 16.23
N LYS A 152 12.91 -9.21 17.20
CA LYS A 152 14.20 -8.62 17.58
C LYS A 152 15.19 -8.58 16.41
N ILE A 153 15.26 -9.66 15.64
CA ILE A 153 16.15 -9.74 14.47
C ILE A 153 15.62 -8.86 13.34
N ALA A 154 14.31 -8.78 13.10
CA ALA A 154 13.72 -7.92 12.08
C ALA A 154 14.03 -6.44 12.35
N PHE A 155 13.82 -5.98 13.59
CA PHE A 155 14.19 -4.62 14.00
C PHE A 155 15.69 -4.40 13.89
N SER A 156 16.52 -5.36 14.31
CA SER A 156 17.97 -5.27 14.18
C SER A 156 18.41 -5.16 12.72
N VAL A 157 17.82 -5.93 11.80
CA VAL A 157 18.11 -5.91 10.37
C VAL A 157 17.69 -4.57 9.76
N LEU A 158 16.52 -4.06 10.13
CA LEU A 158 16.06 -2.76 9.64
C LEU A 158 16.96 -1.62 10.14
N ILE A 159 17.31 -1.62 11.43
CA ILE A 159 18.21 -0.61 12.01
C ILE A 159 19.57 -0.69 11.34
N THR A 160 20.17 -1.87 11.25
CA THR A 160 21.47 -2.03 10.56
C THR A 160 21.40 -1.64 9.10
N LEU A 161 20.30 -1.93 8.40
CA LEU A 161 20.08 -1.48 7.02
C LEU A 161 20.07 0.04 6.93
N THR A 162 19.28 0.71 7.78
CA THR A 162 19.20 2.18 7.79
C THR A 162 20.53 2.84 8.13
N ILE A 163 21.27 2.31 9.11
CA ILE A 163 22.59 2.80 9.50
C ILE A 163 23.59 2.58 8.37
N LEU A 164 23.61 1.40 7.74
CA LEU A 164 24.51 1.10 6.63
C LEU A 164 24.24 2.01 5.43
N THR A 165 22.97 2.20 5.07
CA THR A 165 22.61 3.14 4.00
C THR A 165 22.98 4.57 4.35
N GLY A 166 22.82 4.98 5.61
CA GLY A 166 23.23 6.30 6.08
C GLY A 166 24.74 6.49 6.03
N TYR A 167 25.51 5.47 6.42
CA TYR A 167 26.97 5.49 6.37
C TYR A 167 27.50 5.55 4.94
N LEU A 168 26.94 4.73 4.03
CA LEU A 168 27.26 4.78 2.62
C LEU A 168 26.93 6.13 2.00
N TRP A 169 25.83 6.75 2.41
CA TRP A 169 25.46 8.09 1.98
C TRP A 169 26.45 9.16 2.48
N ILE A 170 26.84 9.11 3.76
CA ILE A 170 27.86 10.00 4.33
C ILE A 170 29.20 9.86 3.59
N TYR A 171 29.58 8.62 3.27
CA TYR A 171 30.79 8.35 2.48
C TYR A 171 30.68 8.93 1.06
N ALA A 172 29.55 8.72 0.38
CA ALA A 172 29.32 9.19 -0.98
C ALA A 172 29.24 10.73 -1.07
N CYS A 173 28.64 11.40 -0.09
CA CYS A 173 28.43 12.85 -0.10
C CYS A 173 29.61 13.67 0.42
N ARG A 174 30.73 13.05 0.81
CA ARG A 174 31.79 13.65 1.65
C ARG A 174 31.27 14.06 3.03
N VAL A 175 32.07 13.78 4.06
CA VAL A 175 31.70 13.94 5.48
C VAL A 175 31.14 15.34 5.80
N GLN A 176 31.72 16.41 5.25
CA GLN A 176 31.32 17.79 5.57
C GLN A 176 29.94 18.19 5.03
N ILE A 177 29.56 17.70 3.84
CA ILE A 177 28.24 17.96 3.27
C ILE A 177 27.18 17.14 4.00
N ALA A 178 27.54 15.89 4.37
CA ALA A 178 26.65 15.01 5.11
C ALA A 178 26.38 15.51 6.54
N THR A 179 27.38 16.01 7.26
CA THR A 179 27.18 16.61 8.59
C THR A 179 26.33 17.86 8.53
N SER A 180 26.58 18.75 7.56
CA SER A 180 25.75 19.95 7.35
C SER A 180 24.29 19.58 7.05
N PHE A 181 24.05 18.56 6.23
CA PHE A 181 22.71 18.07 5.97
C PHE A 181 22.03 17.52 7.24
N ILE A 182 22.70 16.66 8.01
CA ILE A 182 22.15 16.08 9.24
C ILE A 182 21.83 17.19 10.25
N LEU A 183 22.71 18.18 10.40
CA LEU A 183 22.47 19.33 11.27
C LEU A 183 21.23 20.11 10.81
N ASN A 184 21.08 20.35 9.51
CA ASN A 184 19.89 21.01 8.95
C ASN A 184 18.61 20.19 9.18
N GLN A 185 18.69 18.86 9.15
CA GLN A 185 17.56 17.99 9.51
C GLN A 185 17.17 18.12 10.98
N ILE A 186 18.15 18.16 11.89
CA ILE A 186 17.91 18.32 13.33
C ILE A 186 17.39 19.72 13.64
N GLU A 187 17.98 20.75 13.04
CA GLU A 187 17.57 22.15 13.18
C GLU A 187 16.11 22.34 12.76
N CYS A 188 15.65 21.62 11.73
CA CYS A 188 14.25 21.59 11.33
C CYS A 188 13.30 21.25 12.51
N PHE A 189 13.68 20.36 13.43
CA PHE A 189 12.84 20.02 14.59
C PHE A 189 12.95 21.01 15.75
N ILE A 190 14.03 21.78 15.81
CA ILE A 190 14.28 22.74 16.90
C ILE A 190 13.50 24.05 16.67
N ILE A 191 13.20 24.39 15.42
CA ILE A 191 12.41 25.56 15.07
C ILE A 191 11.04 25.49 15.76
N SER A 192 10.69 26.52 16.54
CA SER A 192 9.49 26.56 17.37
C SER A 192 8.19 26.39 16.58
N THR A 193 8.11 26.95 15.35
CA THR A 193 6.95 26.77 14.47
C THR A 193 6.78 25.33 14.02
N ASN A 194 7.87 24.65 13.68
CA ASN A 194 7.87 23.23 13.32
C ASN A 194 7.50 22.35 14.51
N PHE A 195 7.96 22.69 15.72
CA PHE A 195 7.59 22.00 16.93
C PHE A 195 6.09 22.13 17.24
N ILE A 196 5.52 23.33 17.15
CA ILE A 196 4.07 23.56 17.32
C ILE A 196 3.27 22.75 16.29
N LEU A 197 3.71 22.77 15.03
CA LEU A 197 3.07 22.01 13.95
C LEU A 197 3.12 20.50 14.21
N LEU A 198 4.25 19.97 14.69
CA LEU A 198 4.40 18.57 15.07
C LEU A 198 3.48 18.19 16.23
N MET A 199 3.37 19.05 17.25
CA MET A 199 2.45 18.84 18.36
C MET A 199 0.99 18.83 17.89
N PHE A 200 0.61 19.74 16.99
CA PHE A 200 -0.71 19.75 16.37
C PHE A 200 -1.02 18.44 15.63
N TRP A 201 -0.08 17.96 14.80
CA TRP A 201 -0.23 16.68 14.11
C TRP A 201 -0.31 15.50 15.07
N LEU A 202 0.48 15.51 16.14
CA LEU A 202 0.43 14.48 17.18
C LEU A 202 -0.94 14.47 17.86
N CYS A 203 -1.49 15.63 18.21
CA CYS A 203 -2.83 15.72 18.79
C CYS A 203 -3.90 15.17 17.83
N LEU A 204 -3.85 15.53 16.54
CA LEU A 204 -4.76 14.99 15.53
C LEU A 204 -4.64 13.46 15.39
N PHE A 205 -3.42 12.94 15.38
CA PHE A 205 -3.17 11.51 15.33
C PHE A 205 -3.74 10.80 16.56
N MET A 206 -3.47 11.32 17.76
CA MET A 206 -3.98 10.76 19.01
C MET A 206 -5.50 10.80 19.08
N LEU A 207 -6.14 11.85 18.55
CA LEU A 207 -7.59 11.94 18.42
C LEU A 207 -8.13 10.83 17.50
N CYS A 208 -7.50 10.59 16.35
CA CYS A 208 -7.90 9.51 15.43
C CYS A 208 -7.76 8.13 16.10
N VAL A 209 -6.66 7.90 16.83
CA VAL A 209 -6.44 6.68 17.61
C VAL A 209 -7.51 6.51 18.68
N TYR A 210 -7.82 7.56 19.44
CA TYR A 210 -8.85 7.55 20.47
C TYR A 210 -10.22 7.19 19.91
N ILE A 211 -10.64 7.83 18.80
CA ILE A 211 -11.90 7.52 18.11
C ILE A 211 -11.93 6.06 17.64
N THR A 212 -10.81 5.56 17.12
CA THR A 212 -10.69 4.16 16.67
C THR A 212 -10.84 3.17 17.83
N ILE A 213 -10.24 3.48 18.99
CA ILE A 213 -10.36 2.65 20.20
C ILE A 213 -11.80 2.65 20.71
N ILE A 214 -12.47 3.81 20.78
CA ILE A 214 -13.88 3.88 21.17
C ILE A 214 -14.75 3.04 20.23
N TYR A 215 -14.55 3.21 18.92
CA TYR A 215 -15.27 2.45 17.90
C TYR A 215 -15.14 0.94 18.13
N ARG A 216 -13.91 0.48 18.37
CA ARG A 216 -13.62 -0.93 18.66
C ARG A 216 -14.30 -1.41 19.96
N CYS A 217 -14.25 -0.61 21.02
CA CYS A 217 -14.91 -0.95 22.29
C CYS A 217 -16.43 -1.03 22.13
N SER A 218 -17.03 -0.12 21.36
CA SER A 218 -18.47 -0.14 21.06
C SER A 218 -18.87 -1.44 20.34
N ASN A 219 -18.15 -1.79 19.28
CA ASN A 219 -18.43 -2.99 18.50
C ASN A 219 -18.25 -4.28 19.33
N HIS A 220 -17.20 -4.36 20.16
CA HIS A 220 -16.99 -5.50 21.05
C HIS A 220 -18.12 -5.67 22.08
N ASN A 221 -18.67 -4.57 22.60
CA ASN A 221 -19.82 -4.61 23.50
C ASN A 221 -21.09 -5.13 22.80
N ILE A 222 -21.34 -4.74 21.55
CA ILE A 222 -22.48 -5.22 20.76
C ILE A 222 -22.39 -6.74 20.55
N TYR A 223 -21.24 -7.25 20.10
CA TYR A 223 -21.03 -8.70 19.94
C TYR A 223 -21.18 -9.47 21.25
N ARG A 224 -20.70 -8.91 22.37
CA ARG A 224 -20.85 -9.55 23.69
C ARG A 224 -22.31 -9.65 24.12
N ILE A 225 -23.10 -8.59 23.92
CA ILE A 225 -24.55 -8.57 24.25
C ILE A 225 -25.31 -9.60 23.40
N MET A 226 -24.95 -9.72 22.11
CA MET A 226 -25.59 -10.68 21.22
C MET A 226 -25.26 -12.12 21.60
N ASN A 227 -24.00 -12.41 21.95
CA ASN A 227 -23.56 -13.74 22.36
C ASN A 227 -24.07 -14.14 23.77
N SER A 228 -24.40 -13.17 24.63
CA SER A 228 -25.06 -13.42 25.91
C SER A 228 -26.57 -13.67 25.79
N ASN A 229 -27.21 -13.17 24.72
CA ASN A 229 -28.63 -13.41 24.46
C ASN A 229 -28.89 -14.78 23.79
N THR A 230 -27.85 -15.42 23.24
CA THR A 230 -27.85 -16.83 22.84
C THR A 230 -27.43 -17.71 24.03
N VAL A 231 -28.32 -17.96 24.98
CA VAL A 231 -28.08 -18.89 26.10
C VAL A 231 -28.36 -20.33 25.66
N LYS A 232 -27.32 -21.18 25.87
CA LYS A 232 -27.22 -22.64 25.99
C LYS A 232 -28.48 -23.51 25.78
N PRO A 233 -28.41 -24.61 25.00
CA PRO A 233 -29.42 -25.67 25.09
C PRO A 233 -29.28 -26.36 26.46
N GLU A 234 -30.29 -26.23 27.31
CA GLU A 234 -30.44 -27.07 28.48
C GLU A 234 -30.57 -28.52 28.02
N PHE A 235 -29.64 -29.34 28.49
CA PHE A 235 -29.62 -30.78 28.33
C PHE A 235 -30.72 -31.34 29.25
N CYS A 236 -31.88 -31.71 28.71
CA CYS A 236 -32.87 -32.48 29.44
C CYS A 236 -32.56 -33.97 29.31
N ASP A 237 -31.86 -34.49 30.32
CA ASP A 237 -31.93 -35.90 30.68
C ASP A 237 -33.33 -36.21 31.22
N SER A 238 -34.11 -37.04 30.53
CA SER A 238 -35.01 -37.98 31.18
C SER A 238 -35.26 -39.18 30.29
N SER A 239 -35.12 -40.35 30.90
CA SER A 239 -35.12 -41.67 30.32
C SER A 239 -36.47 -42.36 30.53
N ILE A 240 -36.76 -43.31 29.63
CA ILE A 240 -37.72 -44.45 29.73
C ILE A 240 -39.17 -44.19 29.27
N ALA A 241 -39.57 -44.72 28.09
CA ALA A 241 -40.30 -45.99 27.92
C ALA A 241 -40.88 -46.17 26.51
N LEU A 242 -40.87 -47.43 26.07
CA LEU A 242 -41.35 -48.03 24.82
C LEU A 242 -42.89 -47.98 24.67
N SER A 243 -43.43 -47.74 23.47
CA SER A 243 -44.51 -48.53 22.81
C SER A 243 -45.13 -47.82 21.60
N ASP A 244 -45.66 -48.64 20.69
CA ASP A 244 -46.04 -48.39 19.30
C ASP A 244 -47.24 -47.42 19.06
N GLU A 245 -47.30 -46.88 17.84
CA GLU A 245 -48.36 -46.07 17.20
C GLU A 245 -49.81 -46.63 17.30
N PRO A 246 -50.90 -45.93 16.85
CA PRO A 246 -51.02 -44.61 16.16
C PRO A 246 -52.14 -43.67 16.68
N SER A 247 -52.12 -42.37 16.34
CA SER A 247 -53.28 -41.61 15.80
C SER A 247 -53.07 -40.09 15.70
N LEU A 248 -53.44 -39.58 14.53
CA LEU A 248 -53.78 -38.22 14.09
C LEU A 248 -54.19 -37.20 15.18
N SER A 249 -53.49 -36.05 15.26
CA SER A 249 -54.08 -34.69 15.14
C SER A 249 -53.03 -33.59 15.37
N ASP A 250 -52.78 -32.81 14.32
CA ASP A 250 -52.47 -31.37 14.31
C ASP A 250 -51.64 -30.77 15.45
N GLN A 251 -50.30 -30.82 15.34
CA GLN A 251 -49.42 -29.92 16.10
C GLN A 251 -48.07 -29.58 15.44
N SER A 252 -47.81 -30.00 14.19
CA SER A 252 -46.52 -29.73 13.51
C SER A 252 -46.44 -28.32 12.88
N GLU A 253 -47.55 -27.66 12.62
CA GLU A 253 -47.56 -26.40 11.85
C GLU A 253 -47.19 -25.15 12.69
N TYR A 254 -47.26 -25.24 14.02
CA TYR A 254 -46.88 -24.12 14.90
C TYR A 254 -45.39 -24.14 15.30
N HIS A 255 -44.73 -25.30 15.23
CA HIS A 255 -43.33 -25.44 15.62
C HIS A 255 -42.35 -25.16 14.47
N GLU A 256 -42.78 -25.36 13.21
CA GLU A 256 -42.04 -24.98 12.00
C GLU A 256 -42.17 -23.47 11.69
N LEU A 257 -43.32 -22.86 11.98
CA LEU A 257 -43.52 -21.42 11.77
C LEU A 257 -42.72 -20.54 12.75
N CYS A 258 -42.50 -21.02 13.98
CA CYS A 258 -41.67 -20.31 14.97
C CYS A 258 -40.18 -20.37 14.63
N SER A 259 -39.68 -21.51 14.14
CA SER A 259 -38.27 -21.66 13.76
C SER A 259 -37.94 -20.86 12.50
N GLU A 260 -38.87 -20.82 11.53
CA GLU A 260 -38.69 -20.06 10.29
C GLU A 260 -38.81 -18.54 10.54
N ASN A 261 -39.74 -18.10 11.39
CA ASN A 261 -39.84 -16.68 11.78
C ASN A 261 -38.67 -16.20 12.64
N GLU A 262 -38.15 -17.03 13.56
CA GLU A 262 -36.92 -16.72 14.29
C GLU A 262 -35.68 -16.70 13.37
N PHE A 263 -35.61 -17.60 12.39
CA PHE A 263 -34.54 -17.63 11.41
C PHE A 263 -34.57 -16.41 10.48
N ILE A 264 -35.75 -16.03 9.98
CA ILE A 264 -35.95 -14.83 9.14
C ILE A 264 -35.66 -13.55 9.94
N LYS A 265 -36.13 -13.47 11.21
CA LYS A 265 -35.85 -12.34 12.10
C LYS A 265 -34.36 -12.24 12.43
N ASN A 266 -33.69 -13.35 12.73
CA ASN A 266 -32.24 -13.36 12.95
C ASN A 266 -31.50 -12.93 11.69
N ASN A 267 -31.91 -13.36 10.50
CA ASN A 267 -31.29 -12.93 9.25
C ASN A 267 -31.48 -11.44 8.99
N HIS A 268 -32.68 -10.89 9.22
CA HIS A 268 -32.93 -9.45 9.06
C HIS A 268 -32.10 -8.62 10.04
N THR A 269 -32.10 -8.99 11.33
CA THR A 269 -31.30 -8.30 12.35
C THR A 269 -29.79 -8.39 12.06
N THR A 270 -29.32 -9.53 11.55
CA THR A 270 -27.92 -9.72 11.14
C THR A 270 -27.56 -8.87 9.93
N CYS A 271 -28.46 -8.75 8.95
CA CYS A 271 -28.27 -7.90 7.78
C CYS A 271 -28.23 -6.42 8.14
N ASP A 272 -29.11 -5.95 9.02
CA ASP A 272 -29.16 -4.55 9.47
C ASP A 272 -27.89 -4.17 10.24
N LEU A 273 -27.45 -5.04 11.17
CA LEU A 273 -26.20 -4.84 11.91
C LEU A 273 -24.96 -4.86 11.01
N LEU A 274 -24.95 -5.72 9.99
CA LEU A 274 -23.86 -5.82 9.04
C LEU A 274 -23.82 -4.63 8.08
N TYR A 275 -24.96 -4.02 7.79
CA TYR A 275 -25.06 -2.78 7.03
C TYR A 275 -24.53 -1.59 7.86
N ASP A 276 -24.99 -1.46 9.10
CA ASP A 276 -24.61 -0.37 10.00
C ASP A 276 -23.09 -0.39 10.29
N ASN A 277 -22.52 -1.56 10.60
CA ASN A 277 -21.08 -1.73 10.81
C ASN A 277 -20.26 -1.34 9.56
N LYS A 278 -20.74 -1.67 8.34
CA LYS A 278 -20.07 -1.24 7.11
C LYS A 278 -20.13 0.28 6.92
N GLU A 279 -21.23 0.91 7.27
CA GLU A 279 -21.38 2.36 7.21
C GLU A 279 -20.45 3.07 8.19
N GLU A 280 -20.34 2.55 9.42
CA GLU A 280 -19.44 3.11 10.43
C GLU A 280 -17.96 2.93 10.08
N MET A 281 -17.55 1.75 9.58
CA MET A 281 -16.19 1.53 9.04
C MET A 281 -15.86 2.51 7.91
N PHE A 282 -16.84 2.82 7.06
CA PHE A 282 -16.67 3.78 5.98
C PHE A 282 -16.51 5.23 6.49
N LYS A 283 -17.29 5.62 7.51
CA LYS A 283 -17.13 6.92 8.20
C LYS A 283 -15.76 7.04 8.83
N LEU A 284 -15.27 5.99 9.51
CA LEU A 284 -13.95 5.96 10.12
C LEU A 284 -12.84 6.12 9.06
N ARG A 285 -12.94 5.44 7.92
CA ARG A 285 -11.98 5.61 6.81
C ARG A 285 -11.93 7.06 6.31
N LYS A 286 -13.09 7.70 6.13
CA LYS A 286 -13.16 9.11 5.69
C LYS A 286 -12.53 10.06 6.69
N LEU A 287 -12.74 9.83 7.98
CA LEU A 287 -12.12 10.62 9.05
C LEU A 287 -10.58 10.61 8.92
N PHE A 288 -9.99 9.43 8.70
CA PHE A 288 -8.53 9.31 8.53
C PHE A 288 -8.03 10.01 7.26
N HIS A 289 -8.77 9.90 6.15
CA HIS A 289 -8.41 10.61 4.91
C HIS A 289 -8.51 12.13 5.09
N PHE A 290 -9.53 12.60 5.81
CA PHE A 290 -9.69 14.00 6.14
C PHE A 290 -8.57 14.52 7.06
N ALA A 291 -8.22 13.76 8.11
CA ALA A 291 -7.10 14.08 8.99
C ALA A 291 -5.77 14.13 8.22
N ALA A 292 -5.53 13.16 7.33
CA ALA A 292 -4.37 13.20 6.44
C ALA A 292 -4.37 14.46 5.56
N GLY A 293 -5.53 14.86 5.02
CA GLY A 293 -5.71 16.11 4.29
C GLY A 293 -5.33 17.35 5.10
N ILE A 294 -5.72 17.42 6.38
CA ILE A 294 -5.34 18.52 7.29
C ILE A 294 -3.83 18.54 7.54
N VAL A 295 -3.22 17.38 7.81
CA VAL A 295 -1.77 17.26 8.04
C VAL A 295 -0.99 17.74 6.81
N TYR A 296 -1.35 17.28 5.61
CA TYR A 296 -0.68 17.71 4.38
C TYR A 296 -0.93 19.17 4.05
N SER A 297 -2.15 19.68 4.24
CA SER A 297 -2.47 21.09 3.98
C SER A 297 -1.68 22.01 4.91
N SER A 298 -1.70 21.72 6.21
CA SER A 298 -0.93 22.50 7.20
C SER A 298 0.59 22.37 6.98
N GLY A 299 1.09 21.19 6.63
CA GLY A 299 2.49 20.98 6.31
C GLY A 299 2.95 21.74 5.08
N LEU A 300 2.16 21.74 4.00
CA LEU A 300 2.48 22.50 2.79
C LEU A 300 2.44 24.01 3.03
N LEU A 301 1.57 24.50 3.91
CA LEU A 301 1.46 25.93 4.22
C LEU A 301 2.58 26.43 5.12
N TYR A 302 2.97 25.67 6.14
CA TYR A 302 3.91 26.14 7.15
C TYR A 302 5.34 25.63 6.96
N SER A 303 5.51 24.35 6.62
CA SER A 303 6.85 23.74 6.52
C SER A 303 6.85 22.48 5.63
N PRO A 304 7.01 22.67 4.30
CA PRO A 304 7.09 21.55 3.35
C PRO A 304 8.26 20.61 3.65
N HIS A 305 9.36 21.13 4.21
CA HIS A 305 10.52 20.33 4.58
C HIS A 305 10.19 19.37 5.74
N LEU A 306 9.56 19.86 6.81
CA LEU A 306 9.11 19.01 7.92
C LEU A 306 8.11 17.95 7.44
N LEU A 307 7.15 18.35 6.61
CA LEU A 307 6.17 17.44 6.01
C LEU A 307 6.85 16.32 5.20
N SER A 308 7.84 16.67 4.38
CA SER A 308 8.64 15.71 3.62
C SER A 308 9.32 14.69 4.55
N LEU A 309 9.92 15.14 5.65
CA LEU A 309 10.62 14.26 6.59
C LEU A 309 9.66 13.34 7.34
N MET A 310 8.57 13.90 7.86
CA MET A 310 7.57 13.14 8.61
C MET A 310 6.85 12.13 7.72
N SER A 311 6.60 12.46 6.47
CA SER A 311 6.00 11.51 5.53
C SER A 311 6.93 10.35 5.16
N VAL A 312 8.25 10.57 5.05
CA VAL A 312 9.23 9.48 4.88
C VAL A 312 9.29 8.61 6.14
N ALA A 313 9.36 9.23 7.32
CA ALA A 313 9.34 8.51 8.59
C ALA A 313 8.07 7.65 8.73
N LEU A 314 6.91 8.22 8.39
CA LEU A 314 5.63 7.52 8.43
C LEU A 314 5.55 6.38 7.41
N LEU A 315 6.16 6.53 6.22
CA LEU A 315 6.24 5.46 5.23
C LEU A 315 7.05 4.28 5.76
N ILE A 316 8.17 4.54 6.43
CA ILE A 316 8.98 3.52 7.09
C ILE A 316 8.14 2.82 8.18
N VAL A 317 7.41 3.58 9.00
CA VAL A 317 6.52 3.00 10.02
C VAL A 317 5.45 2.11 9.41
N PHE A 318 4.79 2.54 8.33
CA PHE A 318 3.78 1.74 7.63
C PHE A 318 4.38 0.46 7.03
N TRP A 319 5.58 0.54 6.47
CA TRP A 319 6.28 -0.64 5.98
C TRP A 319 6.59 -1.62 7.12
N CYS A 320 7.14 -1.13 8.23
CA CYS A 320 7.45 -1.94 9.40
C CYS A 320 6.21 -2.60 9.96
N PHE A 321 5.15 -1.83 10.13
CA PHE A 321 3.85 -2.28 10.58
C PHE A 321 3.35 -3.43 9.72
N GLU A 322 3.34 -3.24 8.40
CA GLU A 322 2.83 -4.21 7.45
C GLU A 322 3.70 -5.47 7.39
N TRP A 323 5.01 -5.33 7.52
CA TRP A 323 5.92 -6.45 7.61
C TRP A 323 5.67 -7.25 8.90
N ILE A 324 5.58 -6.60 10.06
CA ILE A 324 5.31 -7.27 11.33
C ILE A 324 3.95 -7.96 11.30
N ARG A 325 2.93 -7.34 10.70
CA ARG A 325 1.61 -7.94 10.54
C ARG A 325 1.68 -9.23 9.71
N ARG A 326 2.47 -9.27 8.63
CA ARG A 326 2.57 -10.45 7.74
C ARG A 326 3.53 -11.54 8.21
N ARG A 327 4.64 -11.17 8.87
CA ARG A 327 5.77 -12.08 9.17
C ARG A 327 6.10 -12.20 10.65
N GLY A 328 5.48 -11.39 11.51
CA GLY A 328 5.72 -11.39 12.94
C GLY A 328 5.16 -12.62 13.65
N PRO A 329 5.40 -12.75 14.97
CA PRO A 329 4.81 -13.78 15.81
C PRO A 329 3.27 -13.78 15.69
N SER A 330 2.65 -14.96 15.78
CA SER A 330 1.21 -15.15 15.58
C SER A 330 0.34 -14.23 16.45
N THR A 331 0.72 -14.01 17.70
CA THR A 331 0.01 -13.13 18.65
C THR A 331 0.01 -11.67 18.18
N LEU A 332 1.17 -11.14 17.81
CA LEU A 332 1.31 -9.76 17.36
C LEU A 332 0.69 -9.55 15.98
N SER A 333 0.88 -10.51 15.07
CA SER A 333 0.26 -10.50 13.73
C SER A 333 -1.27 -10.47 13.82
N SER A 334 -1.86 -11.30 14.69
CA SER A 334 -3.31 -11.33 14.93
C SER A 334 -3.82 -10.02 15.54
N TYR A 335 -3.10 -9.50 16.54
CA TYR A 335 -3.44 -8.22 17.16
C TYR A 335 -3.43 -7.06 16.17
N LEU A 336 -2.36 -6.94 15.36
CA LEU A 336 -2.24 -5.89 14.34
C LEU A 336 -3.27 -6.04 13.22
N SER A 337 -3.61 -7.27 12.83
CA SER A 337 -4.66 -7.51 11.85
C SER A 337 -6.01 -7.04 12.39
N THR A 338 -6.35 -7.42 13.63
CA THR A 338 -7.58 -6.99 14.31
C THR A 338 -7.66 -5.46 14.47
N LEU A 339 -6.52 -4.80 14.71
CA LEU A 339 -6.45 -3.35 14.82
C LEU A 339 -6.78 -2.62 13.52
N VAL A 340 -6.42 -3.19 12.37
CA VAL A 340 -6.59 -2.53 11.06
C VAL A 340 -7.83 -3.01 10.33
N ASP A 341 -8.49 -4.07 10.79
CA ASP A 341 -9.74 -4.57 10.23
C ASP A 341 -10.80 -3.47 10.00
N PRO A 342 -11.03 -2.50 10.92
CA PRO A 342 -11.95 -1.37 10.68
C PRO A 342 -11.63 -0.52 9.44
N PHE A 343 -10.37 -0.51 9.02
CA PHE A 343 -9.86 0.26 7.87
C PHE A 343 -9.73 -0.56 6.60
N ARG A 344 -9.98 -1.87 6.65
CA ARG A 344 -9.80 -2.74 5.49
C ARG A 344 -10.88 -2.48 4.45
N ASP A 345 -10.53 -2.13 3.21
CA ASP A 345 -11.49 -2.01 2.10
C ASP A 345 -11.62 -3.33 1.31
N LYS A 346 -12.59 -3.41 0.40
CA LYS A 346 -12.62 -4.36 -0.72
C LYS A 346 -11.31 -4.36 -1.51
N ARG A 347 -10.60 -3.22 -1.56
CA ARG A 347 -9.28 -3.08 -2.19
C ARG A 347 -8.17 -3.80 -1.41
N ASP A 348 -8.30 -3.90 -0.10
CA ASP A 348 -7.33 -4.56 0.79
C ASP A 348 -7.65 -6.07 0.98
N SER A 349 -8.31 -6.68 -0.01
CA SER A 349 -8.66 -8.10 -0.02
C SER A 349 -7.45 -9.02 -0.16
N GLY A 350 -6.32 -8.50 -0.64
CA GLY A 350 -5.07 -9.23 -0.78
C GLY A 350 -4.28 -9.36 0.52
N ASP A 351 -3.07 -9.89 0.39
CA ASP A 351 -2.15 -10.09 1.51
C ASP A 351 -1.61 -8.78 2.08
N ILE A 352 -1.60 -7.70 1.28
CA ILE A 352 -1.13 -6.37 1.68
C ILE A 352 -2.29 -5.42 1.96
N LEU A 353 -2.17 -4.68 3.07
CA LEU A 353 -3.01 -3.51 3.37
C LEU A 353 -2.49 -2.30 2.58
N PHE A 354 -2.95 -2.15 1.34
CA PHE A 354 -2.40 -1.17 0.42
C PHE A 354 -2.97 0.24 0.62
N THR A 355 -4.24 0.37 1.04
CA THR A 355 -4.93 1.67 1.11
C THR A 355 -4.18 2.74 1.93
N PRO A 356 -3.70 2.47 3.16
CA PRO A 356 -3.00 3.49 3.94
C PRO A 356 -1.65 3.90 3.32
N ILE A 357 -0.94 2.93 2.73
CA ILE A 357 0.33 3.15 2.05
C ILE A 357 0.10 3.97 0.77
N ALA A 358 -0.94 3.64 0.00
CA ALA A 358 -1.31 4.33 -1.23
C ALA A 358 -1.74 5.78 -0.97
N LEU A 359 -2.49 6.03 0.10
CA LEU A 359 -2.87 7.39 0.52
C LEU A 359 -1.62 8.22 0.84
N LEU A 360 -0.72 7.68 1.66
CA LEU A 360 0.52 8.35 2.03
C LEU A 360 1.38 8.64 0.80
N LEU A 361 1.61 7.64 -0.05
CA LEU A 361 2.38 7.82 -1.29
C LEU A 361 1.72 8.84 -2.23
N GLY A 362 0.40 8.78 -2.40
CA GLY A 362 -0.34 9.69 -3.28
C GLY A 362 -0.19 11.16 -2.86
N LEU A 363 -0.18 11.43 -1.56
CA LEU A 363 0.03 12.79 -1.02
C LEU A 363 1.51 13.20 -0.96
N SER A 364 2.42 12.24 -0.74
CA SER A 364 3.85 12.48 -0.59
C SER A 364 4.62 12.64 -1.89
N ILE A 365 4.26 11.92 -2.96
CA ILE A 365 5.01 11.95 -4.22
C ILE A 365 5.21 13.39 -4.73
N PRO A 366 4.19 14.28 -4.73
CA PRO A 366 4.38 15.68 -5.12
C PRO A 366 5.36 16.45 -4.23
N VAL A 367 5.49 16.08 -2.96
CA VAL A 367 6.39 16.72 -1.98
C VAL A 367 7.83 16.24 -2.14
N TRP A 368 8.01 14.95 -2.42
CA TRP A 368 9.34 14.34 -2.63
C TRP A 368 9.89 14.54 -4.02
N TRP A 369 9.05 14.95 -4.97
CA TRP A 369 9.44 15.07 -6.36
C TRP A 369 10.59 16.08 -6.50
N PRO A 370 11.69 15.73 -7.19
CA PRO A 370 12.85 16.60 -7.30
C PRO A 370 12.47 17.90 -8.02
N GLN A 371 12.31 18.99 -7.27
CA GLN A 371 12.11 20.32 -7.87
C GLN A 371 13.39 20.71 -8.62
N ASN A 372 13.24 21.16 -9.87
CA ASN A 372 14.34 21.69 -10.66
C ASN A 372 14.93 22.92 -9.94
N ARG A 373 16.10 22.75 -9.31
CA ARG A 373 16.83 23.78 -8.54
C ARG A 373 17.16 25.05 -9.33
N ASN A 374 16.93 25.06 -10.64
CA ASN A 374 17.22 26.18 -11.52
C ASN A 374 16.21 27.34 -11.44
N THR A 375 15.03 27.14 -10.84
CA THR A 375 14.03 28.22 -10.69
C THR A 375 14.29 29.17 -9.51
N ASN A 376 15.11 28.76 -8.53
CA ASN A 376 15.44 29.61 -7.37
C ASN A 376 16.70 30.47 -7.57
N ARG A 377 17.49 30.27 -8.63
CA ARG A 377 18.62 31.17 -8.95
C ARG A 377 18.20 32.45 -9.67
N SER A 378 17.09 32.43 -10.39
CA SER A 378 16.57 33.62 -11.10
C SER A 378 15.78 34.58 -10.21
N MET A 379 15.38 34.16 -9.01
CA MET A 379 14.67 35.01 -8.03
C MET A 379 15.59 35.60 -6.95
N ILE A 380 16.86 35.17 -6.87
CA ILE A 380 17.86 35.70 -5.90
C ILE A 380 18.85 36.65 -6.61
N SER A 381 18.64 36.95 -7.90
CA SER A 381 19.47 37.89 -8.67
C SER A 381 18.72 39.13 -9.16
N ILE A 382 17.59 39.47 -8.53
CA ILE A 382 16.96 40.77 -8.73
C ILE A 382 16.68 41.33 -7.34
N ASP A 383 17.41 42.42 -7.07
CA ASP A 383 17.48 43.30 -5.90
C ASP A 383 18.47 42.93 -4.78
#